data_AF-A0A432PJS2-F1
#
_entry.id   AF-A0A432PJS2-F1
#
_cell.length_a   1.000
_cell.length_b   1.000
_cell.length_c   1.000
_cell.angle_alpha   90.00
_cell.angle_beta   90.00
_cell.angle_gamma   90.00
#
_symmetry.space_group_name_H-M   'P 1'
#
loop_
_entity.id
_entity.type
_entity.pdbx_description
1 polymer ?
#
loop_
_entity_poly.entity_id
_entity_poly.type
_entity_poly.pdbx_seq_one_letter_code
_entity_poly.pdbx_strand_id
1 'polypeptide(L)' 'MSNNTAKQIDQDYEVEAALAFHDDDAKATIATLLGDIKHLRMQLALAEAAMSRGMTRGWTPKFDRDV' A
#
# COMPACT_ATOMS: atom_id res chain seq x y z
N MET A 1 3.07 23.72 13.42
CA MET A 1 2.04 22.84 14.01
C MET A 1 0.95 22.42 13.02
N SER A 2 0.84 22.99 11.80
CA SER A 2 -0.36 22.81 10.96
C SER A 2 -0.37 21.62 9.98
N ASN A 3 0.79 21.10 9.56
CA ASN A 3 0.83 20.09 8.49
C ASN A 3 0.55 18.65 8.95
N ASN A 4 0.83 18.35 10.22
CA ASN A 4 0.68 16.98 10.73
C ASN A 4 -0.79 16.64 11.03
N THR A 5 -1.55 17.63 11.52
CA THR A 5 -2.98 17.47 11.81
C THR A 5 -3.80 17.26 10.53
N ALA A 6 -3.50 18.00 9.46
CA ALA A 6 -4.19 17.82 8.18
C ALA A 6 -3.93 16.43 7.57
N LYS A 7 -2.69 15.94 7.66
CA LYS A 7 -2.33 14.59 7.21
C LYS A 7 -3.00 13.49 8.03
N GLN A 8 -3.15 13.70 9.35
CA GLN A 8 -3.87 12.77 10.21
C GLN A 8 -5.35 12.69 9.83
N ILE A 9 -6.01 13.83 9.58
CA ILE A 9 -7.41 13.87 9.18
C ILE A 9 -7.64 13.12 7.86
N ASP A 10 -6.72 13.27 6.90
CA ASP A 10 -6.77 12.57 5.62
C ASP A 10 -6.66 11.04 5.83
N GLN A 11 -5.70 10.61 6.65
CA GLN A 11 -5.53 9.20 6.99
C GLN A 11 -6.75 8.63 7.73
N ASP A 12 -7.33 9.38 8.68
CA ASP A 12 -8.52 8.95 9.41
C ASP A 12 -9.70 8.80 8.43
N TYR A 13 -9.87 9.74 7.50
CA TYR A 13 -10.91 9.67 6.46
C TYR A 13 -10.74 8.45 5.54
N GLU A 14 -9.51 8.14 5.11
CA GLU A 14 -9.22 6.95 4.31
C GLU A 14 -9.55 5.65 5.04
N VAL A 15 -9.26 5.58 6.34
CA VAL A 15 -9.59 4.41 7.18
C VAL A 15 -11.10 4.23 7.30
N GLU A 16 -11.84 5.30 7.59
CA GLU A 16 -13.31 5.25 7.68
C GLU A 16 -13.94 4.87 6.34
N ALA A 17 -13.41 5.38 5.22
CA ALA A 17 -13.88 4.99 3.89
C ALA A 17 -13.65 3.49 3.60
N ALA A 18 -12.52 2.93 4.02
CA ALA A 18 -12.21 1.51 3.86
C ALA A 18 -13.08 0.61 4.77
N LEU A 19 -13.44 1.08 5.96
CA LEU A 19 -14.37 0.39 6.86
C LEU A 19 -15.80 0.42 6.32
N ALA A 20 -16.27 1.58 5.85
CA ALA A 20 -17.61 1.75 5.28
C ALA A 20 -17.86 0.84 4.06
N PHE A 21 -16.82 0.52 3.28
CA PHE A 21 -16.92 -0.43 2.16
C PHE A 21 -17.32 -1.86 2.59
N HIS A 22 -17.07 -2.21 3.86
CA HIS A 22 -17.37 -3.52 4.43
C HIS A 22 -18.40 -3.44 5.57
N ASP A 23 -19.32 -2.46 5.55
CA ASP A 23 -20.34 -2.27 6.60
C ASP A 23 -19.73 -2.19 8.02
N ASP A 24 -18.58 -1.51 8.14
CA ASP A 24 -17.78 -1.38 9.37
C ASP A 24 -17.21 -2.71 9.92
N ASP A 25 -17.20 -3.80 9.13
CA ASP A 25 -16.50 -5.04 9.49
C ASP A 25 -14.98 -4.91 9.27
N ALA A 26 -14.29 -4.52 10.35
CA ALA A 26 -12.84 -4.41 10.38
C ALA A 26 -12.10 -5.69 9.95
N LYS A 27 -12.63 -6.89 10.20
CA LYS A 27 -11.96 -8.14 9.79
C LYS A 27 -12.06 -8.33 8.28
N ALA A 28 -13.22 -8.05 7.70
CA ALA A 28 -13.40 -8.08 6.25
C ALA A 28 -12.50 -7.05 5.55
N THR A 29 -12.45 -5.81 6.05
CA THR A 29 -11.54 -4.77 5.53
C THR A 29 -10.08 -5.20 5.60
N ILE A 30 -9.60 -5.70 6.75
CA ILE A 30 -8.21 -6.16 6.89
C ILE A 30 -7.93 -7.34 5.94
N ALA A 31 -8.86 -8.28 5.78
CA ALA A 31 -8.69 -9.41 4.88
C ALA A 31 -8.52 -8.94 3.42
N THR A 32 -9.33 -7.98 2.98
CA THR A 32 -9.22 -7.35 1.65
C THR A 32 -7.87 -6.65 1.48
N LEU A 33 -7.48 -5.79 2.42
CA LEU A 33 -6.21 -5.07 2.36
C LEU A 33 -5.00 -6.02 2.33
N LEU A 34 -5.03 -7.11 3.09
CA LEU A 34 -3.99 -8.14 3.04
C LEU A 34 -3.97 -8.88 1.68
N GLY A 35 -5.13 -9.07 1.06
CA GLY A 35 -5.25 -9.58 -0.31
C GLY A 35 -4.60 -8.65 -1.33
N ASP A 36 -4.93 -7.36 -1.26
CA ASP A 36 -4.40 -6.33 -2.15
C ASP A 36 -2.88 -6.19 -2.01
N ILE A 37 -2.36 -6.19 -0.78
CA ILE A 37 -0.91 -6.16 -0.52
C ILE A 37 -0.22 -7.36 -1.16
N LYS A 38 -0.78 -8.57 -1.04
CA LYS A 38 -0.22 -9.78 -1.68
C LYS A 38 -0.22 -9.64 -3.20
N HIS A 39 -1.32 -9.16 -3.78
CA HIS A 39 -1.43 -8.92 -5.21
C HIS A 39 -0.38 -7.91 -5.70
N LEU A 40 -0.25 -6.77 -5.02
CA LEU A 40 0.71 -5.72 -5.38
C LEU A 40 2.16 -6.20 -5.24
N ARG A 41 2.49 -6.96 -4.18
CA ARG A 41 3.83 -7.56 -4.04
C ARG A 41 4.14 -8.56 -5.16
N MET A 42 3.15 -9.34 -5.60
CA MET A 42 3.32 -10.24 -6.75
C MET A 42 3.56 -9.45 -8.04
N GLN A 43 2.79 -8.41 -8.31
CA GLN A 43 2.99 -7.54 -9.47
C GLN A 43 4.37 -6.88 -9.46
N LEU A 44 4.82 -6.42 -8.29
CA LEU A 44 6.13 -5.83 -8.12
C LEU A 44 7.26 -6.82 -8.41
N ALA A 45 7.14 -8.07 -7.94
CA ALA A 45 8.10 -9.13 -8.22
C ALA A 45 8.15 -9.48 -9.72
N LEU A 46 7.00 -9.54 -10.39
CA LEU A 46 6.94 -9.75 -11.84
C LEU A 46 7.60 -8.59 -12.60
N ALA A 47 7.35 -7.36 -12.19
CA ALA A 47 7.96 -6.18 -12.77
C ALA A 47 9.47 -6.18 -12.58
N GLU A 48 9.97 -6.47 -11.37
CA GLU A 48 11.40 -6.60 -11.09
C GLU A 48 12.06 -7.66 -11.98
N ALA A 49 11.42 -8.83 -12.14
CA ALA A 49 11.95 -9.91 -12.97
C ALA A 49 11.97 -9.57 -14.47
N ALA A 50 11.02 -8.77 -14.95
CA ALA A 50 10.92 -8.35 -16.35
C ALA A 50 11.83 -7.15 -16.68
N MET A 51 12.11 -6.28 -15.71
CA MET A 51 12.94 -5.09 -15.92
C MET A 51 14.43 -5.42 -15.94
N SER A 52 15.16 -4.90 -16.92
CA SER A 52 16.62 -5.01 -16.93
C SER A 52 17.27 -3.99 -15.99
N ARG A 53 18.41 -4.37 -15.38
CA ARG A 53 19.23 -3.44 -14.55
C ARG A 53 19.65 -2.18 -15.29
N GLY A 54 19.82 -2.26 -16.62
CA GLY A 54 20.16 -1.10 -17.46
C GLY A 54 19.01 -0.10 -17.59
N MET A 55 17.78 -0.61 -17.74
CA MET A 55 16.56 0.21 -17.84
C MET A 55 16.34 1.04 -16.56
N THR A 56 16.53 0.43 -15.40
CA THR A 56 16.32 1.11 -14.10
C THR A 56 17.56 1.86 -13.60
N ARG A 57 18.64 1.93 -14.40
CA ARG A 57 19.95 2.51 -14.01
C ARG A 57 20.47 1.98 -12.67
N GLY A 58 20.29 0.68 -12.44
CA GLY A 58 20.73 0.00 -11.23
C GLY A 58 19.79 0.11 -10.03
N TRP A 59 18.66 0.82 -10.14
CA TRP A 59 17.64 0.83 -9.09
C TRP A 59 16.87 -0.50 -9.06
N THR A 60 16.54 -0.98 -7.87
CA THR A 60 15.70 -2.17 -7.62
C THR A 60 14.61 -1.81 -6.61
N PRO A 61 13.40 -2.38 -6.75
CA PRO A 61 12.33 -2.15 -5.79
C PRO A 61 12.69 -2.71 -4.41
N LYS A 62 12.23 -2.04 -3.36
CA LYS A 62 12.25 -2.56 -1.98
C LYS A 62 10.86 -3.04 -1.63
N PHE A 63 10.75 -4.29 -1.20
CA PHE A 63 9.46 -4.86 -0.82
C PHE A 63 9.00 -4.44 0.56
N ASP A 64 9.96 -4.13 1.44
CA ASP A 64 9.68 -3.80 2.83
C ASP A 64 10.02 -2.33 3.09
N ARG A 65 9.28 -1.75 4.04
CA ARG A 65 9.43 -0.36 4.48
C ARG A 65 10.65 -0.22 5.38
N ASP A 66 11.43 0.84 5.16
CA ASP A 66 12.48 1.28 6.09
C ASP A 66 11.75 1.84 7.34
N VAL A 67 11.64 1.06 8.42
CA VAL A 67 10.96 1.45 9.67
C VAL A 67 11.80 2.35 10.56
#